data_AF-A0A497X5J8-F1
#
_entry.id   AF-A0A497X5J8-F1
#
_cell.length_a   1.000
_cell.length_b   1.000
_cell.length_c   1.000
_cell.angle_alpha   90.00
_cell.angle_beta   90.00
_cell.angle_gamma   90.00
#
_symmetry.space_group_name_H-M   'P 1'
#
loop_
_entity.id
_entity.type
_entity.pdbx_description
1 polymer ?
#
loop_
_entity_poly.entity_id
_entity_poly.type
_entity_poly.pdbx_seq_one_letter_code
_entity_poly.pdbx_strand_id
1 'polypeptide(L)'
;MSISIREILLLMCLSIGFSAEAAELKPAFGGNFTFKKIAPPKHGAKKLITIQIEPKPAAVKAPVAPKAGASAASPSQLEWYWQAVSPSIDASGPGRFTSAVAGLSKAPKGQAVRAPRLETMQSIASQHGTTILLETLNKKISPAFVLALISVESGGRVSVESNKGAQGLMQLIPDTAARFGVTDSTDPAQNIKGGVAYLEWLMNEFEGDPIMALAGYNAGENAVKKHGGVPPYAETRNYVPKVLAAWKVAKGMCMSPPQLVSDGCVFRTKG
;
A
#
# COMPACT_ATOMS: atom_id res chain seq x y z
N MET A 1 41.16 -52.66 -59.44
CA MET A 1 40.71 -54.03 -59.72
C MET A 1 39.92 -54.50 -58.51
N SER A 2 38.62 -54.72 -58.73
CA SER A 2 37.61 -55.02 -57.72
C SER A 2 37.67 -56.45 -57.23
N ILE A 3 37.51 -56.64 -55.93
CA ILE A 3 36.99 -57.86 -55.28
C ILE A 3 35.86 -57.33 -54.39
N SER A 4 34.64 -57.28 -54.91
CA SER A 4 33.59 -58.32 -54.91
C SER A 4 32.67 -58.14 -53.71
N ILE A 5 31.58 -57.44 -54.00
CA ILE A 5 30.44 -57.11 -53.14
C ILE A 5 29.59 -58.37 -53.02
N ARG A 6 29.83 -59.16 -51.96
CA ARG A 6 28.87 -60.11 -51.40
C ARG A 6 29.37 -60.40 -49.99
N GLU A 7 28.52 -60.10 -49.01
CA GLU A 7 28.74 -60.24 -47.57
C GLU A 7 29.49 -59.10 -46.85
N ILE A 8 28.84 -57.92 -46.78
CA ILE A 8 29.05 -57.03 -45.63
C ILE A 8 27.72 -56.95 -44.87
N LEU A 9 27.70 -57.88 -43.93
CA LEU A 9 26.82 -58.13 -42.80
C LEU A 9 26.05 -56.91 -42.28
N LEU A 10 24.72 -57.00 -42.44
CA LEU A 10 23.65 -56.72 -41.48
C LEU A 10 23.76 -55.46 -40.60
N LEU A 11 22.89 -54.49 -40.90
CA LEU A 11 22.44 -53.38 -40.06
C LEU A 11 22.17 -53.82 -38.61
N MET A 12 22.99 -53.35 -37.66
CA MET A 12 22.59 -53.20 -36.26
C MET A 12 21.96 -51.81 -36.06
N CYS A 13 20.65 -51.77 -35.85
CA CYS A 13 19.93 -50.60 -35.36
C CYS A 13 20.37 -50.32 -33.91
N LEU A 14 21.32 -49.42 -33.71
CA LEU A 14 21.63 -48.87 -32.40
C LEU A 14 20.60 -47.78 -32.06
N SER A 15 19.60 -48.16 -31.26
CA SER A 15 18.76 -47.23 -30.53
C SER A 15 19.57 -46.65 -29.37
N ILE A 16 19.98 -45.38 -29.50
CA ILE A 16 20.56 -44.61 -28.40
C ILE A 16 19.42 -44.24 -27.46
N GLY A 17 19.25 -45.02 -26.40
CA GLY A 17 18.43 -44.64 -25.25
C GLY A 17 19.11 -43.52 -24.48
N PHE A 18 18.53 -42.32 -24.53
CA PHE A 18 18.87 -41.23 -23.62
C PHE A 18 18.26 -41.57 -22.24
N SER A 19 19.06 -42.07 -21.30
CA SER A 19 18.65 -42.10 -19.89
C SER A 19 18.78 -40.70 -19.32
N ALA A 20 17.64 -40.05 -19.07
CA ALA A 20 17.57 -38.84 -18.27
C ALA A 20 17.77 -39.24 -16.80
N GLU A 21 18.96 -39.00 -16.26
CA GLU A 21 19.21 -39.09 -14.82
C GLU A 21 18.46 -37.92 -14.14
N ALA A 22 17.29 -38.21 -13.56
CA ALA A 22 16.57 -37.25 -12.76
C ALA A 22 17.35 -37.03 -11.45
N ALA A 23 18.01 -35.89 -11.32
CA ALA A 23 18.65 -35.48 -10.07
C ALA A 23 17.60 -35.41 -8.95
N GLU A 24 17.76 -36.28 -7.96
CA GLU A 24 16.88 -36.38 -6.79
C GLU A 24 16.99 -35.12 -5.93
N LEU A 25 15.94 -34.29 -5.92
CA LEU A 25 15.81 -33.13 -5.05
C LEU A 25 15.68 -33.59 -3.59
N LYS A 26 16.76 -33.43 -2.82
CA LYS A 26 16.73 -33.65 -1.37
C LYS A 26 15.83 -32.60 -0.69
N PRO A 27 14.87 -32.99 0.16
CA PRO A 27 14.03 -32.05 0.89
C PRO A 27 14.87 -31.23 1.89
N ALA A 28 14.58 -29.93 1.98
CA ALA A 28 15.33 -28.94 2.76
C ALA A 28 15.27 -29.11 4.29
N PHE A 29 14.60 -30.14 4.79
CA PHE A 29 14.44 -30.41 6.21
C PHE A 29 15.01 -31.79 6.53
N GLY A 30 16.23 -31.81 7.07
CA GLY A 30 16.89 -33.04 7.50
C GLY A 30 16.15 -33.71 8.66
N GLY A 31 15.66 -34.93 8.44
CA GLY A 31 15.11 -35.80 9.47
C GLY A 31 14.12 -36.83 8.94
N ASN A 32 14.04 -37.99 9.61
CA ASN A 32 13.04 -39.03 9.32
C ASN A 32 11.63 -38.51 9.61
N PHE A 33 10.90 -38.14 8.56
CA PHE A 33 9.50 -37.75 8.63
C PHE A 33 8.62 -39.01 8.76
N THR A 34 7.82 -39.12 9.82
CA THR A 34 6.79 -40.17 9.94
C THR A 34 5.42 -39.54 10.04
N PHE A 35 4.54 -39.84 9.10
CA PHE A 35 3.15 -39.38 9.13
C PHE A 35 2.37 -40.18 10.17
N LYS A 36 2.09 -39.59 11.34
CA LYS A 36 1.07 -40.12 12.25
C LYS A 36 -0.29 -39.60 11.81
N LYS A 37 -1.14 -40.49 11.27
CA LYS A 37 -2.57 -40.22 11.10
C LYS A 37 -3.23 -40.24 12.49
N ILE A 38 -3.72 -39.10 12.94
CA ILE A 38 -4.52 -39.00 14.16
C ILE A 38 -5.98 -39.13 13.74
N ALA A 39 -6.66 -40.15 14.26
CA ALA A 39 -8.09 -40.33 14.02
C ALA A 39 -8.89 -39.21 14.75
N PRO A 40 -9.96 -38.68 14.15
CA PRO A 40 -10.82 -37.72 14.82
C PRO A 40 -11.46 -38.33 16.09
N PRO A 41 -11.74 -37.51 17.12
CA PRO A 41 -12.35 -38.01 18.35
C PRO A 41 -13.72 -38.62 18.08
N LYS A 42 -14.04 -39.73 18.77
CA LYS A 42 -15.37 -40.33 18.74
C LYS A 42 -16.40 -39.34 19.30
N HIS A 43 -17.62 -39.38 18.74
CA HIS A 43 -18.75 -38.56 19.18
C HIS A 43 -18.94 -38.68 20.70
N GLY A 44 -18.78 -37.58 21.45
CA GLY A 44 -18.92 -37.53 22.92
C GLY A 44 -17.62 -37.42 23.73
N ALA A 45 -16.44 -37.26 23.11
CA ALA A 45 -15.17 -37.08 23.83
C ALA A 45 -15.08 -35.70 24.52
N LYS A 46 -15.03 -35.67 25.86
CA LYS A 46 -14.95 -34.44 26.70
C LYS A 46 -13.52 -33.96 26.99
N LYS A 47 -12.62 -33.96 26.00
CA LYS A 47 -11.30 -33.32 26.14
C LYS A 47 -11.12 -32.26 25.05
N LEU A 48 -11.66 -31.08 25.30
CA LEU A 48 -11.40 -29.88 24.51
C LEU A 48 -10.08 -29.27 24.98
N ILE A 49 -9.23 -28.86 24.04
CA ILE A 49 -8.05 -28.04 24.33
C ILE A 49 -8.56 -26.73 24.91
N THR A 50 -8.10 -26.37 26.11
CA THR A 50 -8.37 -25.06 26.70
C THR A 50 -7.67 -23.99 25.87
N ILE A 51 -8.39 -23.40 24.91
CA ILE A 51 -7.96 -22.17 24.25
C ILE A 51 -8.18 -21.05 25.26
N GLN A 52 -7.11 -20.56 25.87
CA GLN A 52 -7.16 -19.29 26.58
C GLN A 52 -7.24 -18.17 25.53
N ILE A 53 -8.45 -17.70 25.28
CA ILE A 53 -8.68 -16.46 24.56
C ILE A 53 -8.36 -15.35 25.57
N GLU A 54 -7.21 -14.70 25.42
CA GLU A 54 -6.94 -13.48 26.17
C GLU A 54 -8.09 -12.49 25.89
N PRO A 55 -8.70 -11.87 26.92
CA PRO A 55 -9.73 -10.88 26.69
C PRO A 55 -9.14 -9.78 25.81
N LYS A 56 -9.77 -9.55 24.65
CA LYS A 56 -9.52 -8.39 23.79
C LYS A 56 -9.37 -7.16 24.69
N PRO A 57 -8.23 -6.45 24.70
CA PRO A 57 -8.09 -5.26 25.52
C PRO A 57 -9.28 -4.35 25.22
N ALA A 58 -9.98 -3.96 26.28
CA ALA A 58 -11.14 -3.10 26.19
C ALA A 58 -10.79 -1.92 25.29
N ALA A 59 -11.67 -1.62 24.33
CA ALA A 59 -11.52 -0.44 23.49
C ALA A 59 -11.38 0.78 24.42
N VAL A 60 -10.17 1.30 24.52
CA VAL A 60 -9.92 2.57 25.20
C VAL A 60 -10.79 3.57 24.47
N LYS A 61 -11.75 4.15 25.19
CA LYS A 61 -12.65 5.18 24.64
C LYS A 61 -11.76 6.25 24.02
N ALA A 62 -11.97 6.50 22.73
CA ALA A 62 -11.25 7.53 22.00
C ALA A 62 -11.39 8.87 22.74
N PRO A 63 -10.28 9.58 23.04
CA PRO A 63 -10.36 10.98 23.34
C PRO A 63 -11.08 11.67 22.17
N VAL A 64 -12.02 12.55 22.50
CA VAL A 64 -12.69 13.38 21.50
C VAL A 64 -11.62 14.22 20.81
N ALA A 65 -11.33 13.89 19.55
CA ALA A 65 -10.44 14.69 18.73
C ALA A 65 -10.92 16.16 18.78
N PRO A 66 -10.01 17.13 18.94
CA PRO A 66 -10.37 18.54 18.86
C PRO A 66 -11.07 18.75 17.53
N LYS A 67 -12.20 19.45 17.57
CA LYS A 67 -13.03 19.76 16.40
C LYS A 67 -12.11 20.24 15.28
N ALA A 68 -11.92 19.41 14.26
CA ALA A 68 -11.44 19.87 12.97
C ALA A 68 -12.29 21.10 12.63
N GLY A 69 -11.66 22.26 12.60
CA GLY A 69 -12.28 23.50 12.17
C GLY A 69 -12.72 23.30 10.73
N ALA A 70 -13.96 22.83 10.57
CA ALA A 70 -14.64 22.77 9.30
C ALA A 70 -14.83 24.24 8.88
N SER A 71 -13.89 24.75 8.08
CA SER A 71 -14.17 25.94 7.28
C SER A 71 -15.33 25.58 6.35
N ALA A 72 -16.51 26.06 6.68
CA ALA A 72 -17.64 25.99 5.79
C ALA A 72 -17.37 26.83 4.52
N ALA A 73 -17.78 26.26 3.39
CA ALA A 73 -18.25 26.92 2.17
C ALA A 73 -17.25 27.70 1.30
N SER A 74 -16.18 27.05 0.85
CA SER A 74 -15.71 27.28 -0.52
C SER A 74 -15.79 25.98 -1.30
N PRO A 75 -16.32 25.97 -2.53
CA PRO A 75 -16.34 24.75 -3.34
C PRO A 75 -14.90 24.30 -3.63
N SER A 76 -14.70 23.00 -3.82
CA SER A 76 -13.42 22.48 -4.29
C SER A 76 -13.05 23.15 -5.62
N GLN A 77 -11.77 23.43 -5.84
CA GLN A 77 -11.28 23.87 -7.15
C GLN A 77 -11.34 22.73 -8.17
N LEU A 78 -11.52 21.50 -7.68
CA LEU A 78 -11.55 20.27 -8.44
C LEU A 78 -12.92 19.58 -8.37
N GLU A 79 -14.04 20.32 -8.29
CA GLU A 79 -15.36 19.68 -8.31
C GLU A 79 -15.64 18.89 -9.59
N TRP A 80 -15.04 19.28 -10.73
CA TRP A 80 -15.11 18.51 -11.97
C TRP A 80 -14.63 17.06 -11.78
N TYR A 81 -13.68 16.82 -10.87
CA TYR A 81 -13.15 15.48 -10.60
C TYR A 81 -14.20 14.59 -9.94
N TRP A 82 -14.95 15.15 -8.99
CA TRP A 82 -16.00 14.43 -8.24
C TRP A 82 -17.29 14.23 -9.03
N GLN A 83 -17.46 14.91 -10.17
CA GLN A 83 -18.47 14.57 -11.17
C GLN A 83 -18.09 13.32 -11.96
N ALA A 84 -16.80 13.06 -12.15
CA ALA A 84 -16.28 11.93 -12.91
C ALA A 84 -15.96 10.70 -12.05
N VAL A 85 -15.73 10.89 -10.75
CA VAL A 85 -15.37 9.86 -9.77
C VAL A 85 -16.29 10.00 -8.55
N SER A 86 -17.04 8.94 -8.23
CA SER A 86 -18.00 8.99 -7.11
C SER A 86 -17.27 9.24 -5.78
N PRO A 87 -17.73 10.22 -4.97
CA PRO A 87 -17.23 10.42 -3.61
C PRO A 87 -17.84 9.44 -2.61
N SER A 88 -18.93 8.73 -2.94
CA SER A 88 -19.62 7.83 -2.01
C SER A 88 -18.76 6.60 -1.68
N ILE A 89 -18.87 6.11 -0.44
CA ILE A 89 -18.31 4.82 -0.04
C ILE A 89 -19.00 3.65 -0.73
N ASP A 90 -20.24 3.80 -1.22
CA ASP A 90 -20.95 2.74 -1.95
C ASP A 90 -20.31 2.43 -3.32
N ALA A 91 -19.46 3.34 -3.82
CA ALA A 91 -18.66 3.12 -5.01
C ALA A 91 -17.33 2.39 -4.73
N SER A 92 -17.10 1.96 -3.48
CA SER A 92 -15.94 1.15 -3.10
C SER A 92 -15.95 -0.19 -3.83
N GLY A 93 -14.77 -0.64 -4.25
CA GLY A 93 -14.64 -1.94 -4.90
C GLY A 93 -13.32 -2.12 -5.63
N PRO A 94 -13.05 -3.35 -6.12
CA PRO A 94 -11.88 -3.64 -6.93
C PRO A 94 -11.79 -2.71 -8.15
N GLY A 95 -10.63 -2.10 -8.37
CA GLY A 95 -10.41 -1.22 -9.51
C GLY A 95 -10.92 0.22 -9.38
N ARG A 96 -11.60 0.59 -8.27
CA ARG A 96 -11.97 1.99 -8.00
C ARG A 96 -10.76 2.91 -8.06
N PHE A 97 -9.66 2.51 -7.43
CA PHE A 97 -8.42 3.28 -7.43
C PHE A 97 -7.88 3.53 -8.84
N THR A 98 -7.79 2.48 -9.67
CA THR A 98 -7.36 2.60 -11.08
C THR A 98 -8.27 3.55 -11.85
N SER A 99 -9.59 3.43 -11.67
CA SER A 99 -10.57 4.31 -12.30
C SER A 99 -10.46 5.75 -11.82
N ALA A 100 -10.20 5.96 -10.53
CA ALA A 100 -10.01 7.26 -9.92
C ALA A 100 -8.74 7.96 -10.42
N VAL A 101 -7.64 7.21 -10.60
CA VAL A 101 -6.40 7.71 -11.21
C VAL A 101 -6.61 8.03 -12.69
N ALA A 102 -7.32 7.19 -13.44
CA ALA A 102 -7.68 7.45 -14.82
C ALA A 102 -8.59 8.68 -14.98
N GLY A 103 -9.46 8.93 -14.00
CA GLY A 103 -10.34 10.09 -13.94
C GLY A 103 -9.59 11.43 -13.98
N LEU A 104 -8.35 11.49 -13.51
CA LEU A 104 -7.51 12.70 -13.60
C LEU A 104 -7.31 13.19 -15.04
N SER A 105 -7.31 12.28 -16.02
CA SER A 105 -7.15 12.61 -17.44
C SER A 105 -8.40 13.25 -18.06
N LYS A 106 -9.54 13.25 -17.34
CA LYS A 106 -10.80 13.87 -17.79
C LYS A 106 -10.87 15.37 -17.47
N ALA A 107 -9.78 15.96 -17.00
CA ALA A 107 -9.74 17.37 -16.62
C ALA A 107 -10.12 18.28 -17.80
N PRO A 108 -11.01 19.27 -17.60
CA PRO A 108 -11.24 20.33 -18.58
C PRO A 108 -9.95 21.08 -18.90
N LYS A 109 -9.91 21.74 -20.08
CA LYS A 109 -8.75 22.54 -20.51
C LYS A 109 -8.41 23.58 -19.43
N GLY A 110 -7.16 23.56 -18.95
CA GLY A 110 -6.67 24.47 -17.92
C GLY A 110 -7.00 24.08 -16.47
N GLN A 111 -7.68 22.95 -16.24
CA GLN A 111 -8.08 22.49 -14.89
C GLN A 111 -7.36 21.20 -14.46
N ALA A 112 -6.25 20.85 -15.11
CA ALA A 112 -5.47 19.66 -14.79
C ALA A 112 -4.95 19.73 -13.34
N VAL A 113 -5.05 18.61 -12.63
CA VAL A 113 -4.49 18.50 -11.27
C VAL A 113 -2.97 18.53 -11.36
N ARG A 114 -2.36 19.53 -10.73
CA ARG A 114 -0.90 19.69 -10.73
C ARG A 114 -0.26 18.60 -9.87
N ALA A 115 0.65 17.82 -10.47
CA ALA A 115 1.48 16.86 -9.77
C ALA A 115 2.77 17.51 -9.22
N PRO A 116 3.42 16.91 -8.21
CA PRO A 116 4.76 17.29 -7.76
C PRO A 116 5.78 17.15 -8.90
N ARG A 117 6.86 17.94 -8.82
CA ARG A 117 8.00 17.84 -9.76
C ARG A 117 8.75 16.53 -9.50
N LEU A 118 9.23 15.89 -10.57
CA LEU A 118 10.01 14.65 -10.47
C LEU A 118 11.25 14.83 -9.57
N GLU A 119 11.94 15.97 -9.67
CA GLU A 119 13.10 16.29 -8.85
C GLU A 119 12.78 16.31 -7.35
N THR A 120 11.63 16.91 -6.96
CA THR A 120 11.17 16.89 -5.57
C THR A 120 10.93 15.46 -5.09
N MET A 121 10.28 14.63 -5.92
CA MET A 121 10.02 13.23 -5.59
C MET A 121 11.32 12.42 -5.46
N GLN A 122 12.28 12.64 -6.35
CA GLN A 122 13.62 12.02 -6.29
C GLN A 122 14.37 12.42 -5.03
N SER A 123 14.34 13.71 -4.65
CA SER A 123 14.97 14.19 -3.43
C SER A 123 14.39 13.53 -2.17
N ILE A 124 13.06 13.43 -2.06
CA ILE A 124 12.40 12.74 -0.94
C ILE A 124 12.78 11.26 -0.94
N ALA A 125 12.75 10.59 -2.09
CA ALA A 125 13.09 9.18 -2.20
C ALA A 125 14.57 8.90 -1.86
N SER A 126 15.50 9.78 -2.25
CA SER A 126 16.91 9.66 -1.89
C SER A 126 17.15 9.82 -0.39
N GLN A 127 16.43 10.74 0.27
CA GLN A 127 16.62 11.01 1.71
C GLN A 127 15.89 9.99 2.61
N HIS A 128 14.71 9.54 2.21
CA HIS A 128 13.79 8.79 3.07
C HIS A 128 13.33 7.45 2.48
N GLY A 129 13.75 7.09 1.27
CA GLY A 129 13.27 5.91 0.56
C GLY A 129 13.48 4.59 1.32
N THR A 130 14.62 4.45 2.01
CA THR A 130 14.89 3.28 2.86
C THR A 130 13.92 3.19 4.03
N THR A 131 13.68 4.29 4.73
CA THR A 131 12.71 4.34 5.84
C THR A 131 11.31 4.05 5.35
N ILE A 132 10.89 4.65 4.23
CA ILE A 132 9.59 4.37 3.60
C ILE A 132 9.46 2.88 3.25
N LEU A 133 10.50 2.29 2.65
CA LEU A 133 10.51 0.87 2.32
C LEU A 133 10.36 0.00 3.57
N LEU A 134 11.18 0.24 4.60
CA LEU A 134 11.14 -0.51 5.85
C LEU A 134 9.77 -0.41 6.55
N GLU A 135 9.22 0.80 6.64
CA GLU A 135 7.95 1.03 7.33
C GLU A 135 6.75 0.48 6.57
N THR A 136 6.87 0.20 5.27
CA THR A 136 5.81 -0.45 4.47
C THR A 136 5.96 -1.97 4.37
N LEU A 137 7.05 -2.56 4.89
CA LEU A 137 7.23 -4.01 4.88
C LEU A 137 6.08 -4.71 5.61
N ASN A 138 5.57 -5.78 5.00
CA ASN A 138 4.43 -6.58 5.47
C ASN A 138 3.10 -5.82 5.59
N LYS A 139 3.02 -4.59 5.07
CA LYS A 139 1.78 -3.81 4.99
C LYS A 139 1.22 -3.85 3.57
N LYS A 140 -0.10 -3.69 3.43
CA LYS A 140 -0.75 -3.53 2.12
C LYS A 140 -0.65 -2.08 1.62
N ILE A 141 0.54 -1.50 1.72
CA ILE A 141 0.84 -0.10 1.35
C ILE A 141 2.13 -0.07 0.56
N SER A 142 2.08 0.55 -0.61
CA SER A 142 3.21 0.73 -1.50
C SER A 142 4.11 1.86 -1.02
N PRO A 143 5.45 1.71 -1.06
CA PRO A 143 6.39 2.81 -0.89
C PRO A 143 6.06 4.03 -1.75
N ALA A 144 5.62 3.81 -3.01
CA ALA A 144 5.24 4.91 -3.90
C ALA A 144 3.99 5.67 -3.41
N PHE A 145 3.11 5.02 -2.64
CA PHE A 145 1.90 5.65 -2.13
C PHE A 145 2.24 6.55 -0.94
N VAL A 146 3.14 6.08 -0.07
CA VAL A 146 3.70 6.89 1.02
C VAL A 146 4.49 8.08 0.48
N LEU A 147 5.32 7.88 -0.54
CA LEU A 147 6.07 8.97 -1.19
C LEU A 147 5.11 10.02 -1.79
N ALA A 148 4.04 9.59 -2.45
CA ALA A 148 3.00 10.48 -2.95
C ALA A 148 2.35 11.30 -1.83
N LEU A 149 2.02 10.66 -0.70
CA LEU A 149 1.47 11.33 0.47
C LEU A 149 2.43 12.40 1.02
N ILE A 150 3.68 12.04 1.32
CA ILE A 150 4.71 12.95 1.85
C ILE A 150 4.90 14.17 0.94
N SER A 151 4.89 13.96 -0.37
CA SER A 151 5.05 15.04 -1.34
C SER A 151 3.91 16.07 -1.31
N VAL A 152 2.69 15.65 -0.96
CA VAL A 152 1.52 16.50 -0.85
C VAL A 152 1.43 17.14 0.53
N GLU A 153 1.78 16.40 1.59
CA GLU A 153 1.71 16.87 2.97
C GLU A 153 2.75 17.96 3.26
N SER A 154 4.03 17.66 3.06
CA SER A 154 5.12 18.55 3.46
C SER A 154 5.98 19.02 2.29
N GLY A 155 5.91 18.32 1.15
CA GLY A 155 6.86 18.48 0.06
C GLY A 155 8.27 17.97 0.42
N GLY A 156 8.37 17.10 1.43
CA GLY A 156 9.65 16.57 1.92
C GLY A 156 10.30 17.38 3.04
N ARG A 157 9.59 18.34 3.64
CA ARG A 157 10.12 19.20 4.70
C ARG A 157 9.84 18.60 6.07
N VAL A 158 10.90 18.32 6.83
CA VAL A 158 10.84 17.58 8.10
C VAL A 158 10.37 18.40 9.31
N SER A 159 10.47 19.73 9.27
CA SER A 159 10.15 20.62 10.41
C SER A 159 9.03 21.60 10.08
N VAL A 160 8.05 21.20 9.26
CA VAL A 160 6.89 22.05 8.92
C VAL A 160 5.75 21.79 9.89
N GLU A 161 5.14 22.87 10.34
CA GLU A 161 3.90 22.86 11.10
C GLU A 161 2.79 23.59 10.33
N SER A 162 1.60 23.00 10.27
CA SER A 162 0.41 23.64 9.72
C SER A 162 -0.31 24.49 10.75
N ASN A 163 -1.25 25.35 10.30
CA ASN A 163 -2.11 26.12 11.20
C ASN A 163 -2.97 25.26 12.14
N LYS A 164 -3.12 23.95 11.84
CA LYS A 164 -3.87 22.98 12.66
C LYS A 164 -2.95 22.17 13.60
N GLY A 165 -1.66 22.53 13.68
CA GLY A 165 -0.67 21.81 14.50
C GLY A 165 -0.20 20.49 13.88
N ALA A 166 -0.48 20.24 12.60
CA ALA A 166 0.03 19.05 11.90
C ALA A 166 1.53 19.22 11.64
N GLN A 167 2.35 18.22 11.97
CA GLN A 167 3.81 18.35 12.01
C GLN A 167 4.55 17.27 11.21
N GLY A 168 5.70 17.64 10.65
CA GLY A 168 6.64 16.72 10.02
C GLY A 168 6.30 16.31 8.59
N LEU A 169 6.99 15.27 8.11
CA LEU A 169 6.93 14.80 6.73
C LEU A 169 5.52 14.40 6.26
N MET A 170 4.80 13.69 7.12
CA MET A 170 3.45 13.17 6.88
C MET A 170 2.37 13.99 7.60
N GLN A 171 2.72 15.16 8.15
CA GLN A 171 1.80 16.12 8.76
C GLN A 171 0.82 15.47 9.76
N LEU A 172 1.36 14.84 10.80
CA LEU A 172 0.54 14.26 11.86
C LEU A 172 0.14 15.35 12.85
N ILE A 173 -1.16 15.46 13.16
CA ILE A 173 -1.62 16.26 14.29
C ILE A 173 -1.23 15.57 15.62
N PRO A 174 -1.08 16.31 16.74
CA PRO A 174 -0.50 15.78 17.97
C PRO A 174 -1.22 14.53 18.52
N ASP A 175 -2.55 14.52 18.49
CA ASP A 175 -3.34 13.36 18.96
C ASP A 175 -3.09 12.11 18.10
N THR A 176 -2.97 12.28 16.78
CA THR A 176 -2.64 11.19 15.86
C THR A 176 -1.21 10.72 16.06
N ALA A 177 -0.26 11.65 16.20
CA ALA A 177 1.13 11.35 16.48
C ALA A 177 1.27 10.49 17.75
N ALA A 178 0.64 10.92 18.85
CA ALA A 178 0.61 10.20 20.11
C ALA A 178 -0.04 8.81 19.97
N ARG A 179 -1.18 8.71 19.28
CA ARG A 179 -1.89 7.44 19.04
C ARG A 179 -1.03 6.41 18.30
N PHE A 180 -0.15 6.87 17.41
CA PHE A 180 0.72 6.00 16.60
C PHE A 180 2.19 6.01 17.04
N GLY A 181 2.45 6.38 18.29
CA GLY A 181 3.77 6.21 18.94
C GLY A 181 4.85 7.18 18.47
N VAL A 182 4.47 8.34 17.95
CA VAL A 182 5.38 9.42 17.57
C VAL A 182 5.57 10.35 18.76
N THR A 183 6.78 10.42 19.27
CA THR A 183 7.15 11.30 20.40
C THR A 183 7.78 12.60 19.94
N ASP A 184 8.45 12.58 18.79
CA ASP A 184 8.95 13.76 18.09
C ASP A 184 8.47 13.71 16.63
N SER A 185 7.53 14.60 16.28
CA SER A 185 6.98 14.68 14.92
C SER A 185 7.95 15.31 13.91
N THR A 186 9.03 15.95 14.37
CA THR A 186 10.08 16.51 13.49
C THR A 186 11.19 15.52 13.19
N ASP A 187 11.27 14.41 13.94
CA ASP A 187 12.12 13.27 13.59
C ASP A 187 11.54 12.54 12.36
N PRO A 188 12.25 12.48 11.23
CA PRO A 188 11.73 11.90 10.00
C PRO A 188 11.35 10.42 10.13
N ALA A 189 12.12 9.65 10.90
CA ALA A 189 11.91 8.22 11.03
C ALA A 189 10.65 7.91 11.85
N GLN A 190 10.50 8.57 13.01
CA GLN A 190 9.28 8.48 13.81
C GLN A 190 8.06 8.95 13.04
N ASN A 191 8.15 10.09 12.34
CA ASN A 191 7.02 10.65 11.61
C ASN A 191 6.57 9.73 10.46
N ILE A 192 7.50 9.15 9.70
CA ILE A 192 7.18 8.17 8.65
C ILE A 192 6.56 6.91 9.26
N LYS A 193 7.16 6.36 10.32
CA LYS A 193 6.62 5.17 11.01
C LYS A 193 5.19 5.37 11.48
N GLY A 194 4.94 6.45 12.21
CA GLY A 194 3.60 6.77 12.72
C GLY A 194 2.60 7.06 11.60
N GLY A 195 3.03 7.80 10.57
CA GLY A 195 2.16 8.14 9.44
C GLY A 195 1.81 6.95 8.57
N VAL A 196 2.73 6.01 8.36
CA VAL A 196 2.45 4.74 7.67
C VAL A 196 1.54 3.85 8.51
N ALA A 197 1.73 3.78 9.83
CA ALA A 197 0.84 3.05 10.72
C ALA A 197 -0.59 3.64 10.72
N TYR A 198 -0.72 4.97 10.72
CA TYR A 198 -2.01 5.63 10.59
C TYR A 198 -2.67 5.34 9.24
N LEU A 199 -1.92 5.43 8.15
CA LEU A 199 -2.42 5.11 6.81
C LEU A 199 -2.88 3.64 6.72
N GLU A 200 -2.15 2.71 7.32
CA GLU A 200 -2.54 1.29 7.37
C GLU A 200 -3.82 1.08 8.16
N TRP A 201 -3.94 1.75 9.30
CA TRP A 201 -5.16 1.70 10.09
C TRP A 201 -6.36 2.21 9.29
N LEU A 202 -6.22 3.31 8.54
CA LEU A 202 -7.27 3.83 7.66
C LEU A 202 -7.59 2.89 6.49
N MET A 203 -6.57 2.29 5.87
CA MET A 203 -6.78 1.29 4.83
C MET A 203 -7.59 0.11 5.36
N ASN A 204 -7.34 -0.34 6.60
CA ASN A 204 -8.12 -1.41 7.22
C ASN A 204 -9.54 -0.95 7.59
N GLU A 205 -9.69 0.27 8.13
CA GLU A 205 -10.97 0.85 8.51
C GLU A 205 -11.94 0.98 7.32
N PHE A 206 -11.39 1.24 6.12
CA PHE A 206 -12.17 1.40 4.89
C PHE A 206 -11.99 0.23 3.91
N GLU A 207 -11.75 -0.97 4.44
CA GLU A 207 -11.76 -2.24 3.68
C GLU A 207 -10.84 -2.25 2.44
N GLY A 208 -9.72 -1.53 2.54
CA GLY A 208 -8.73 -1.41 1.47
C GLY A 208 -9.03 -0.36 0.42
N ASP A 209 -10.05 0.49 0.59
CA ASP A 209 -10.36 1.59 -0.34
C ASP A 209 -9.38 2.77 -0.14
N PRO A 210 -8.48 3.04 -1.10
CA PRO A 210 -7.49 4.10 -0.94
C PRO A 210 -8.10 5.51 -1.01
N ILE A 211 -9.24 5.68 -1.68
CA ILE A 211 -9.93 6.98 -1.76
C ILE A 211 -10.49 7.35 -0.40
N MET A 212 -11.11 6.40 0.29
CA MET A 212 -11.61 6.59 1.65
C MET A 212 -10.47 6.77 2.65
N ALA A 213 -9.40 5.98 2.52
CA ALA A 213 -8.23 6.12 3.38
C ALA A 213 -7.60 7.52 3.25
N LEU A 214 -7.41 8.04 2.04
CA LEU A 214 -6.89 9.40 1.83
C LEU A 214 -7.83 10.48 2.36
N ALA A 215 -9.15 10.31 2.18
CA ALA A 215 -10.12 11.23 2.73
C ALA A 215 -10.08 11.23 4.28
N GLY A 216 -9.96 10.06 4.90
CA GLY A 216 -9.81 9.90 6.33
C GLY A 216 -8.48 10.44 6.85
N TYR A 217 -7.40 10.30 6.08
CA TYR A 217 -6.08 10.85 6.43
C TYR A 217 -6.16 12.36 6.60
N ASN A 218 -6.80 13.06 5.67
CA ASN A 218 -6.92 14.52 5.70
C ASN A 218 -8.06 15.04 6.61
N ALA A 219 -9.23 14.39 6.62
CA ALA A 219 -10.43 14.89 7.28
C ALA A 219 -10.78 14.20 8.61
N GLY A 220 -10.09 13.11 8.93
CA GLY A 220 -10.46 12.17 9.99
C GLY A 220 -11.49 11.14 9.52
N GLU A 221 -11.37 9.91 10.01
CA GLU A 221 -12.24 8.78 9.70
C GLU A 221 -13.72 9.06 10.00
N ASN A 222 -13.98 9.83 11.06
CA ASN A 222 -15.33 10.12 11.52
C ASN A 222 -16.06 11.05 10.53
N ALA A 223 -15.32 11.92 9.86
CA ALA A 223 -15.89 12.76 8.81
C ALA A 223 -16.31 11.92 7.60
N VAL A 224 -15.49 10.93 7.21
CA VAL A 224 -15.81 10.00 6.12
C VAL A 224 -17.04 9.18 6.45
N LYS A 225 -17.08 8.57 7.65
CA LYS A 225 -18.23 7.78 8.12
C LYS A 225 -19.50 8.61 8.19
N LYS A 226 -19.43 9.82 8.74
CA LYS A 226 -20.58 10.72 8.87
C LYS A 226 -21.20 11.09 7.50
N HIS A 227 -20.37 11.24 6.47
CA HIS A 227 -20.83 11.64 5.14
C HIS A 227 -21.04 10.46 4.18
N GLY A 228 -20.79 9.23 4.61
CA GLY A 228 -20.87 8.04 3.75
C GLY A 228 -19.92 8.12 2.55
N GLY A 229 -18.73 8.71 2.72
CA GLY A 229 -17.80 8.96 1.61
C GLY A 229 -16.87 10.13 1.85
N VAL A 230 -16.25 10.63 0.77
CA VAL A 230 -15.39 11.82 0.83
C VAL A 230 -16.23 13.03 1.26
N PRO A 231 -15.93 13.66 2.43
CA PRO A 231 -16.73 14.75 2.95
C PRO A 231 -16.70 15.95 1.99
N PRO A 232 -17.76 16.80 1.96
CA PRO A 232 -17.83 17.99 1.12
C PRO A 232 -16.94 19.14 1.62
N TYR A 233 -15.76 18.82 2.14
CA TYR A 233 -14.76 19.79 2.55
C TYR A 233 -13.87 20.11 1.36
N ALA A 234 -13.74 21.39 1.02
CA ALA A 234 -12.92 21.84 -0.11
C ALA A 234 -11.50 21.28 -0.04
N GLU A 235 -10.90 21.32 1.15
CA GLU A 235 -9.57 20.80 1.44
C GLU A 235 -9.45 19.33 1.06
N THR A 236 -10.33 18.47 1.58
CA THR A 236 -10.32 17.03 1.35
C THR A 236 -10.63 16.67 -0.11
N ARG A 237 -11.61 17.37 -0.71
CA ARG A 237 -11.96 17.20 -2.12
C ARG A 237 -10.85 17.65 -3.07
N ASN A 238 -9.99 18.57 -2.66
CA ASN A 238 -8.78 18.92 -3.41
C ASN A 238 -7.61 17.95 -3.10
N TYR A 239 -7.53 17.46 -1.87
CA TYR A 239 -6.43 16.64 -1.36
C TYR A 239 -6.34 15.30 -2.07
N VAL A 240 -7.44 14.54 -2.11
CA VAL A 240 -7.45 13.19 -2.70
C VAL A 240 -6.91 13.18 -4.14
N PRO A 241 -7.44 13.97 -5.09
CA PRO A 241 -6.92 13.98 -6.46
C PRO A 241 -5.46 14.47 -6.56
N LYS A 242 -5.00 15.34 -5.66
CA LYS A 242 -3.57 15.74 -5.62
C LYS A 242 -2.67 14.56 -5.26
N VAL A 243 -3.04 13.74 -4.29
CA VAL A 243 -2.29 12.53 -3.93
C VAL A 243 -2.31 11.51 -5.07
N LEU A 244 -3.45 11.34 -5.76
CA LEU A 244 -3.52 10.48 -6.95
C LEU A 244 -2.63 10.97 -8.09
N ALA A 245 -2.53 12.28 -8.29
CA ALA A 245 -1.61 12.87 -9.27
C ALA A 245 -0.14 12.64 -8.88
N ALA A 246 0.18 12.78 -7.58
CA ALA A 246 1.51 12.47 -7.05
C ALA A 246 1.85 10.98 -7.17
N TRP A 247 0.89 10.08 -6.97
CA TRP A 247 1.05 8.64 -7.15
C TRP A 247 1.47 8.29 -8.58
N LYS A 248 0.90 8.94 -9.61
CA LYS A 248 1.31 8.71 -11.01
C LYS A 248 2.81 8.99 -11.23
N VAL A 249 3.36 9.99 -10.56
CA VAL A 249 4.79 10.31 -10.62
C VAL A 249 5.59 9.28 -9.82
N ALA A 250 5.18 9.02 -8.57
CA ALA A 250 5.86 8.10 -7.66
C ALA A 250 5.98 6.69 -8.25
N LYS A 251 4.91 6.13 -8.82
CA LYS A 251 4.91 4.78 -9.41
C LYS A 251 5.86 4.66 -10.60
N GLY A 252 6.08 5.75 -11.34
CA GLY A 252 7.01 5.78 -12.48
C GLY A 252 8.48 5.73 -12.04
N MET A 253 8.77 6.06 -10.78
CA MET A 253 10.10 5.99 -10.20
C MET A 253 10.46 4.59 -9.69
N CYS A 254 9.50 3.68 -9.57
CA CYS A 254 9.75 2.32 -9.14
C CYS A 254 10.48 1.53 -10.23
N MET A 255 11.37 0.61 -9.83
CA MET A 255 12.03 -0.33 -10.74
C MET A 255 11.00 -1.12 -11.55
N SER A 256 9.97 -1.59 -10.86
CA SER A 256 8.75 -2.19 -11.43
C SER A 256 7.55 -1.33 -11.01
N PRO A 257 6.88 -0.63 -11.95
CA PRO A 257 5.77 0.24 -11.60
C PRO A 257 4.58 -0.52 -10.99
N PRO A 258 4.16 -0.21 -9.74
CA PRO A 258 3.03 -0.87 -9.09
C PRO A 258 1.70 -0.54 -9.78
N GLN A 259 0.78 -1.50 -9.85
CA GLN A 259 -0.57 -1.27 -10.37
C GLN A 259 -1.53 -0.86 -9.25
N LEU A 260 -1.41 -1.50 -8.09
CA LEU A 260 -2.19 -1.24 -6.89
C LEU A 260 -1.39 -0.46 -5.85
N VAL A 261 -2.08 0.26 -4.96
CA VAL A 261 -1.43 0.89 -3.80
C VAL A 261 -0.92 -0.11 -2.77
N SER A 262 -1.19 -1.40 -2.94
CA SER A 262 -0.67 -2.49 -2.12
C SER A 262 0.59 -3.14 -2.69
N ASP A 263 0.96 -2.83 -3.94
CA ASP A 263 2.09 -3.46 -4.62
C ASP A 263 3.41 -2.87 -4.12
N GLY A 264 4.42 -3.73 -3.97
CA GLY A 264 5.76 -3.30 -3.59
C GLY A 264 6.38 -2.33 -4.60
N CYS A 265 7.29 -1.48 -4.12
CA CYS A 265 8.05 -0.56 -4.97
C CYS A 265 9.46 -0.38 -4.41
N VAL A 266 10.46 -0.56 -5.26
CA VAL A 266 11.84 -0.13 -4.98
C VAL A 266 12.13 1.05 -5.89
N PHE A 267 12.52 2.19 -5.32
CA PHE A 267 12.78 3.41 -6.09
C PHE A 267 14.10 3.30 -6.87
N ARG A 268 14.11 3.82 -8.10
CA ARG A 268 15.34 4.08 -8.85
C ARG A 268 16.02 5.33 -8.29
N THR A 269 16.84 5.17 -7.27
CA THR A 269 17.72 6.25 -6.77
C THR A 269 18.99 6.28 -7.61
N LYS A 270 19.46 7.48 -7.99
CA LYS A 270 20.82 7.61 -8.51
C LYS A 270 21.76 7.35 -7.33
N GLY A 271 22.51 6.25 -7.41
CA GLY A 271 23.61 5.97 -6.49
C GLY A 271 24.77 6.93 -6.70
#